data_AF-A0A7J4NEQ5-F1
#
_entry.id   AF-A0A7J4NEQ5-F1
#
_cell.length_a   1.000
_cell.length_b   1.000
_cell.length_c   1.000
_cell.angle_alpha   90.00
_cell.angle_beta   90.00
_cell.angle_gamma   90.00
#
_symmetry.space_group_name_H-M   'P 1'
#
loop_
_entity.id
_entity.type
_entity.pdbx_description
1 polymer ?
#
loop_
_entity_poly.entity_id
_entity_poly.type
_entity_poly.pdbx_seq_one_letter_code
_entity_poly.pdbx_strand_id
1 'polypeptide(L)'
;PLLFFIRAWPVWMIAAFRLGLEVYNMYQIEQGEGFSNVAHMAHLGGFMLAWALARLIAKGAPSPLDDATDISIAGSSASKAARDTATANMGSIDSDPWTEAGKELEGEAARIMRKLREEGDELETRRAWLEELAEQVICPVCDGEVFPQLNGEVCTLYCAHSNKHLRWP
;
A
#
# COMPACT_ATOMS: atom_id res chain seq x y z
N PRO A 1 -0.29 59.03 34.34
CA PRO A 1 0.04 57.99 33.34
C PRO A 1 0.67 56.77 34.01
N LEU A 2 0.37 55.57 33.48
CA LEU A 2 0.72 54.23 33.97
C LEU A 2 -0.14 53.73 35.13
N LEU A 3 -1.03 52.77 34.83
CA LEU A 3 -1.44 51.62 35.67
C LEU A 3 -2.52 50.81 34.91
N PHE A 4 -2.15 50.15 33.81
CA PHE A 4 -3.02 49.19 33.09
C PHE A 4 -2.58 47.72 33.25
N PHE A 5 -1.62 47.43 34.15
CA PHE A 5 -0.94 46.13 34.19
C PHE A 5 -1.23 45.26 35.44
N ILE A 6 -2.39 45.41 36.07
CA ILE A 6 -2.82 44.49 37.16
C ILE A 6 -4.18 43.90 36.82
N ARG A 7 -4.20 42.99 35.86
CA ARG A 7 -5.29 42.01 35.68
C ARG A 7 -4.67 40.63 35.85
N ALA A 8 -5.26 39.79 36.70
CA ALA A 8 -4.83 38.41 36.86
C ALA A 8 -4.78 37.74 35.48
N TRP A 9 -3.61 37.21 35.11
CA TRP A 9 -3.44 36.54 33.84
C TRP A 9 -4.32 35.29 33.79
N PRO A 10 -4.98 35.01 32.66
CA PRO A 10 -5.75 33.79 32.50
C PRO A 10 -4.87 32.57 32.80
N VAL A 11 -5.41 31.60 33.55
CA VAL A 11 -4.67 30.39 33.95
C VAL A 11 -4.05 29.67 32.75
N TRP A 12 -4.75 29.67 31.61
CA TRP A 12 -4.26 29.05 30.38
C TRP A 12 -3.00 29.74 29.80
N MET A 13 -2.85 31.06 29.96
CA MET A 13 -1.65 31.79 29.52
C MET A 13 -0.46 31.45 30.40
N ILE A 14 -0.68 31.33 31.71
CA ILE A 14 0.36 30.95 32.67
C ILE A 14 0.82 29.52 32.37
N ALA A 15 -0.14 28.61 32.14
CA ALA A 15 0.14 27.22 31.76
C ALA A 15 0.89 27.14 30.43
N ALA A 16 0.47 27.88 29.39
CA ALA A 16 1.14 27.89 28.09
C ALA A 16 2.56 28.46 28.18
N PHE A 17 2.76 29.53 28.95
CA PHE A 17 4.09 30.12 29.15
C PHE A 17 5.02 29.18 29.91
N ARG A 18 4.51 28.52 30.97
CA ARG A 18 5.27 27.53 31.74
C ARG A 18 5.62 26.31 30.89
N LEU A 19 4.67 25.79 30.12
CA LEU A 19 4.88 24.70 29.16
C LEU A 19 5.93 25.10 28.12
N GLY A 20 5.85 26.31 27.56
CA GLY A 20 6.83 26.82 26.60
C GLY A 20 8.25 26.90 27.16
N LEU A 21 8.40 27.34 28.42
CA LEU A 21 9.70 27.34 29.12
C LEU A 21 10.22 25.92 29.38
N GLU A 22 9.35 24.97 29.66
CA GLU A 22 9.71 23.57 29.91
C GLU A 22 10.17 22.88 28.63
N VAL A 23 9.49 23.13 27.51
CA VAL A 23 9.89 22.71 26.16
C VAL A 23 11.23 23.36 25.77
N TYR A 24 11.41 24.65 26.05
CA TYR A 24 12.67 25.34 25.78
C TYR A 24 13.84 24.77 26.61
N ASN A 25 13.61 24.49 27.89
CA ASN A 25 14.63 23.89 28.76
C ASN A 25 14.96 22.45 28.34
N MET A 26 13.96 21.65 27.94
CA MET A 26 14.17 20.32 27.37
C MET A 26 15.02 20.41 26.10
N TYR A 27 14.73 21.38 25.21
CA TYR A 27 15.51 21.62 24.00
C TYR A 27 16.97 22.00 24.32
N GLN A 28 17.20 22.81 25.35
CA GLN A 28 18.56 23.18 25.79
C GLN A 28 19.32 22.01 26.42
N ILE A 29 18.64 21.14 27.18
CA ILE A 29 19.24 19.93 27.78
C ILE A 29 19.62 18.93 26.69
N GLU A 30 18.77 18.75 25.67
CA GLU A 30 19.05 17.88 24.52
C GLU A 30 20.23 18.39 23.66
N GLN A 31 20.49 19.70 23.62
CA GLN A 31 21.71 20.22 22.96
C GLN A 31 23.00 19.91 23.73
N GLY A 32 22.91 19.52 25.00
CA GLY A 32 24.06 19.15 25.84
C GLY A 32 24.50 17.68 25.71
N GLU A 33 23.62 16.77 25.27
CA GLU A 33 23.92 15.34 25.12
C GLU A 33 23.92 14.93 23.64
N GLY A 34 25.13 14.73 23.10
CA GLY A 34 25.40 14.55 21.68
C GLY A 34 24.94 13.23 21.06
N PHE A 35 23.64 13.12 20.72
CA PHE A 35 23.15 12.23 19.66
C PHE A 35 22.20 12.99 18.74
N SER A 36 22.62 13.23 17.49
CA SER A 36 21.95 14.13 16.55
C SER A 36 20.60 13.59 16.05
N ASN A 37 19.51 13.91 16.75
CA ASN A 37 18.13 13.71 16.27
C ASN A 37 17.61 14.84 15.37
N VAL A 38 18.41 15.90 15.16
CA VAL A 38 18.04 17.09 14.39
C VAL A 38 17.64 16.76 12.95
N ALA A 39 18.35 15.85 12.29
CA ALA A 39 18.05 15.47 10.90
C ALA A 39 16.70 14.74 10.78
N HIS A 40 16.38 13.84 11.72
CA HIS A 40 15.08 13.16 11.73
C HIS A 40 13.94 14.10 12.08
N MET A 41 14.15 15.01 13.04
CA MET A 41 13.15 16.02 13.40
C MET A 41 12.93 17.04 12.29
N ALA A 42 13.98 17.42 11.55
CA ALA A 42 13.86 18.28 10.38
C ALA A 42 13.11 17.60 9.22
N HIS A 43 13.34 16.30 8.97
CA HIS A 43 12.57 15.55 7.99
C HIS A 43 11.10 15.42 8.39
N LEU A 44 10.82 15.10 9.65
CA LEU A 44 9.45 14.99 10.15
C LEU A 44 8.73 16.35 10.09
N GLY A 45 9.37 17.42 10.57
CA GLY A 45 8.82 18.77 10.53
C GLY A 45 8.61 19.28 9.10
N GLY A 46 9.58 19.04 8.21
CA GLY A 46 9.49 19.38 6.79
C GLY A 46 8.37 18.62 6.08
N PHE A 47 8.21 17.32 6.35
CA PHE A 47 7.12 16.51 5.84
C PHE A 47 5.76 17.03 6.31
N MET A 48 5.61 17.32 7.61
CA MET A 48 4.35 17.83 8.17
C MET A 48 3.98 19.21 7.62
N LEU A 49 4.95 20.09 7.44
CA LEU A 49 4.74 21.41 6.84
C LEU A 49 4.33 21.30 5.37
N ALA A 50 5.04 20.48 4.59
CA ALA A 50 4.71 20.23 3.20
C ALA A 50 3.31 19.64 3.06
N TRP A 51 2.93 18.68 3.92
CA TRP A 51 1.60 18.09 3.94
C TRP A 51 0.51 19.13 4.23
N ALA A 52 0.71 20.00 5.22
CA ALA A 52 -0.25 21.05 5.56
C ALA A 52 -0.43 22.08 4.42
N LEU A 53 0.64 22.41 3.71
CA LEU A 53 0.62 23.38 2.61
C LEU A 53 0.29 22.76 1.24
N ALA A 54 0.35 21.43 1.09
CA ALA A 54 0.15 20.75 -0.18
C ALA A 54 -1.18 21.12 -0.83
N ARG A 55 -2.26 21.20 -0.06
CA ARG A 55 -3.59 21.59 -0.57
C ARG A 55 -3.67 23.05 -1.00
N LEU A 56 -2.92 23.94 -0.34
CA LEU A 56 -2.88 25.35 -0.74
C LEU A 56 -2.16 25.52 -2.07
N ILE A 57 -1.09 24.74 -2.29
CA ILE A 57 -0.34 24.72 -3.54
C ILE A 57 -1.13 24.04 -4.66
N ALA A 58 -1.89 22.98 -4.34
CA ALA A 58 -2.63 22.20 -5.33
C ALA A 58 -3.96 22.84 -5.77
N LYS A 59 -4.41 23.93 -5.11
CA LYS A 59 -5.57 24.73 -5.54
C LYS A 59 -5.27 25.39 -6.89
N GLY A 60 -5.75 24.77 -7.97
CA GLY A 60 -5.55 25.20 -9.36
C GLY A 60 -4.75 24.22 -10.23
N ALA A 61 -4.39 23.05 -9.69
CA ALA A 61 -3.77 21.98 -10.47
C ALA A 61 -4.77 21.40 -11.51
N PRO A 62 -4.28 20.90 -12.67
CA PRO A 62 -5.15 20.32 -13.71
C PRO A 62 -5.81 19.00 -13.30
N SER A 63 -5.36 18.37 -12.22
CA SER A 63 -5.98 17.17 -11.64
C SER A 63 -7.01 17.56 -10.57
N PRO A 64 -8.19 16.91 -10.54
CA PRO A 64 -9.19 17.15 -9.50
C PRO A 64 -8.61 16.82 -8.12
N LEU A 65 -8.91 17.68 -7.14
CA LEU A 65 -8.60 17.44 -5.74
C LEU A 65 -9.71 16.56 -5.17
N ASP A 66 -9.34 15.42 -4.60
CA ASP A 66 -10.29 14.48 -4.00
C ASP A 66 -11.01 15.13 -2.79
N ASP A 67 -12.33 14.94 -2.69
CA ASP A 67 -13.17 15.65 -1.74
C ASP A 67 -12.86 15.23 -0.29
N ALA A 68 -12.61 16.25 0.54
CA ALA A 68 -11.99 16.15 1.85
C ALA A 68 -12.93 15.69 2.98
N THR A 69 -13.69 14.60 2.78
CA THR A 69 -14.41 13.95 3.88
C THR A 69 -13.61 12.85 4.57
N ASP A 70 -12.55 12.34 3.95
CA ASP A 70 -11.64 11.40 4.60
C ASP A 70 -10.33 12.08 4.95
N ILE A 71 -10.20 12.46 6.22
CA ILE A 71 -8.91 12.69 6.88
C ILE A 71 -8.28 11.30 7.08
N SER A 72 -7.98 10.60 5.99
CA SER A 72 -7.15 9.41 6.00
C SER A 72 -5.76 9.81 5.52
N ILE A 73 -4.74 9.28 6.21
CA ILE A 73 -3.33 9.40 5.85
C ILE A 73 -3.21 9.16 4.34
N ALA A 74 -2.71 10.13 3.58
CA ALA A 74 -2.68 10.12 2.11
C ALA A 74 -1.99 8.87 1.49
N GLY A 75 -1.28 8.07 2.30
CA GLY A 75 -0.77 6.75 1.91
C GLY A 75 -1.85 5.65 1.82
N SER A 76 -2.94 5.72 2.59
CA SER A 76 -3.97 4.66 2.66
C SER A 76 -4.94 4.68 1.48
N SER A 77 -5.25 5.85 0.92
CA SER A 77 -6.12 5.95 -0.26
C SER A 77 -5.35 5.64 -1.54
N ALA A 78 -4.11 6.10 -1.65
CA ALA A 78 -3.20 5.70 -2.72
C ALA A 78 -2.92 4.19 -2.72
N SER A 79 -2.72 3.58 -1.53
CA SER A 79 -2.56 2.13 -1.42
C SER A 79 -3.84 1.37 -1.76
N LYS A 80 -5.02 1.90 -1.39
CA LYS A 80 -6.30 1.27 -1.74
C LYS A 80 -6.57 1.34 -3.24
N ALA A 81 -6.38 2.51 -3.87
CA ALA A 81 -6.53 2.67 -5.31
C ALA A 81 -5.54 1.81 -6.10
N ALA A 82 -4.31 1.66 -5.61
CA ALA A 82 -3.32 0.75 -6.18
C ALA A 82 -3.79 -0.72 -6.08
N ARG A 83 -4.29 -1.15 -4.92
CA ARG A 83 -4.84 -2.49 -4.72
C ARG A 83 -6.09 -2.75 -5.57
N ASP A 84 -7.02 -1.80 -5.65
CA ASP A 84 -8.23 -1.91 -6.48
C ASP A 84 -7.85 -2.07 -7.97
N THR A 85 -6.82 -1.34 -8.42
CA THR A 85 -6.27 -1.47 -9.77
C THR A 85 -5.61 -2.82 -9.98
N ALA A 86 -4.84 -3.32 -9.01
CA ALA A 86 -4.22 -4.65 -9.08
C ALA A 86 -5.28 -5.76 -9.12
N THR A 87 -6.31 -5.68 -8.29
CA THR A 87 -7.46 -6.59 -8.27
C THR A 87 -8.17 -6.61 -9.63
N ALA A 88 -8.38 -5.44 -10.25
CA ALA A 88 -8.97 -5.34 -11.58
C ALA A 88 -8.10 -5.96 -12.69
N ASN A 89 -6.78 -6.08 -12.47
CA ASN A 89 -5.82 -6.62 -13.42
C ASN A 89 -5.53 -8.13 -13.25
N MET A 90 -6.20 -8.84 -12.32
CA MET A 90 -5.93 -10.26 -12.03
C MET A 90 -6.31 -11.25 -13.16
N GLY A 91 -6.89 -10.77 -14.27
CA GLY A 91 -7.39 -11.61 -15.36
C GLY A 91 -8.64 -12.41 -14.97
N SER A 92 -9.29 -13.03 -15.95
CA SER A 92 -10.39 -13.97 -15.69
C SER A 92 -9.83 -15.38 -15.47
N ILE A 93 -10.45 -16.11 -14.55
CA ILE A 93 -10.20 -17.54 -14.27
C ILE A 93 -11.37 -18.42 -14.71
N ASP A 94 -12.31 -17.88 -15.49
CA ASP A 94 -13.52 -18.60 -15.92
C ASP A 94 -13.20 -19.69 -16.94
N SER A 95 -12.29 -19.41 -17.88
CA SER A 95 -11.70 -20.42 -18.77
C SER A 95 -10.26 -20.70 -18.36
N ASP A 96 -9.85 -21.96 -18.51
CA ASP A 96 -8.50 -22.40 -18.22
C ASP A 96 -7.87 -23.09 -19.44
N PRO A 97 -6.55 -22.96 -19.61
CA PRO A 97 -5.83 -23.41 -20.80
C PRO A 97 -5.75 -24.94 -20.91
N TRP A 98 -6.03 -25.68 -19.83
CA TRP A 98 -6.01 -27.14 -19.83
C TRP A 98 -7.28 -27.70 -20.44
N THR A 99 -8.45 -27.20 -20.03
CA THR A 99 -9.73 -27.55 -20.65
C THR A 99 -9.78 -27.11 -22.12
N GLU A 100 -9.27 -25.93 -22.46
CA GLU A 100 -9.18 -25.47 -23.85
C GLU A 100 -8.29 -26.37 -24.73
N ALA A 101 -7.25 -26.97 -24.15
CA ALA A 101 -6.38 -27.92 -24.83
C ALA A 101 -6.92 -29.37 -24.83
N GLY A 102 -8.10 -29.62 -24.24
CA GLY A 102 -8.69 -30.94 -24.11
C GLY A 102 -7.99 -31.86 -23.11
N LYS A 103 -7.15 -31.30 -22.23
CA LYS A 103 -6.45 -32.00 -21.14
C LYS A 103 -7.10 -31.59 -19.82
N GLU A 104 -8.29 -32.10 -19.51
CA GLU A 104 -8.96 -31.74 -18.26
C GLU A 104 -8.10 -32.06 -17.04
N LEU A 105 -8.12 -31.15 -16.06
CA LEU A 105 -7.43 -31.35 -14.80
C LEU A 105 -8.19 -32.41 -13.98
N GLU A 106 -7.46 -33.38 -13.43
CA GLU A 106 -8.01 -34.44 -12.58
C GLU A 106 -7.38 -34.41 -11.18
N GLY A 107 -8.05 -35.06 -10.21
CA GLY A 107 -7.51 -35.25 -8.87
C GLY A 107 -7.25 -33.94 -8.10
N GLU A 108 -6.02 -33.78 -7.64
CA GLU A 108 -5.61 -32.66 -6.79
C GLU A 108 -5.61 -31.32 -7.53
N ALA A 109 -5.14 -31.30 -8.78
CA ALA A 109 -5.17 -30.09 -9.62
C ALA A 109 -6.60 -29.59 -9.85
N ALA A 110 -7.56 -30.50 -10.03
CA ALA A 110 -8.99 -30.15 -10.16
C ALA A 110 -9.57 -29.57 -8.85
N ARG A 111 -9.13 -30.08 -7.70
CA ARG A 111 -9.50 -29.56 -6.38
C ARG A 111 -9.01 -28.14 -6.19
N ILE A 112 -7.74 -27.90 -6.49
CA ILE A 112 -7.11 -26.58 -6.39
C ILE A 112 -7.77 -25.59 -7.35
N MET A 113 -8.04 -25.99 -8.61
CA MET A 113 -8.71 -25.13 -9.59
C MET A 113 -10.11 -24.69 -9.12
N ARG A 114 -10.87 -25.59 -8.49
CA ARG A 114 -12.17 -25.23 -7.90
C ARG A 114 -12.01 -24.23 -6.74
N LYS A 115 -11.04 -24.46 -5.85
CA LYS A 115 -10.74 -23.57 -4.74
C LYS A 115 -10.30 -22.19 -5.19
N LEU A 116 -9.45 -22.11 -6.21
CA LEU A 116 -9.04 -20.85 -6.86
C LEU A 116 -10.25 -20.05 -7.37
N ARG A 117 -11.28 -20.71 -7.92
CA ARG A 117 -12.51 -20.06 -8.40
C ARG A 117 -13.45 -19.63 -7.28
N GLU A 118 -13.47 -20.37 -6.16
CA GLU A 118 -14.31 -20.06 -5.00
C GLU A 118 -13.70 -18.96 -4.10
N GLU A 119 -12.38 -18.92 -3.96
CA GLU A 119 -11.66 -18.13 -2.94
C GLU A 119 -10.63 -17.16 -3.53
N GLY A 120 -10.43 -17.11 -4.85
CA GLY A 120 -9.40 -16.31 -5.53
C GLY A 120 -9.80 -14.87 -5.88
N ASP A 121 -10.70 -14.27 -5.09
CA ASP A 121 -11.13 -12.88 -5.24
C ASP A 121 -10.14 -11.87 -4.63
N GLU A 122 -9.35 -12.30 -3.64
CA GLU A 122 -8.26 -11.53 -3.04
C GLU A 122 -6.88 -11.86 -3.67
N LEU A 123 -6.02 -10.85 -3.85
CA LEU A 123 -4.71 -10.95 -4.50
C LEU A 123 -3.81 -12.02 -3.85
N GLU A 124 -3.70 -11.99 -2.53
CA GLU A 124 -2.88 -12.90 -1.75
C GLU A 124 -3.40 -14.34 -1.84
N THR A 125 -4.73 -14.53 -1.69
CA THR A 125 -5.37 -15.85 -1.75
C THR A 125 -5.25 -16.45 -3.15
N ARG A 126 -5.50 -15.65 -4.18
CA ARG A 126 -5.35 -16.06 -5.59
C ARG A 126 -3.92 -16.46 -5.90
N ARG A 127 -2.94 -15.70 -5.41
CA ARG A 127 -1.52 -16.03 -5.58
C ARG A 127 -1.18 -17.38 -4.95
N ALA A 128 -1.60 -17.63 -3.71
CA ALA A 128 -1.33 -18.89 -3.02
C ALA A 128 -1.90 -20.08 -3.81
N TRP A 129 -3.14 -19.97 -4.29
CA TRP A 129 -3.76 -21.00 -5.10
C TRP A 129 -3.08 -21.21 -6.46
N LEU A 130 -2.58 -20.14 -7.10
CA LEU A 130 -1.83 -20.26 -8.35
C LEU A 130 -0.45 -20.90 -8.13
N GLU A 131 0.23 -20.59 -7.03
CA GLU A 131 1.50 -21.22 -6.65
C GLU A 131 1.30 -22.73 -6.41
N GLU A 132 0.27 -23.10 -5.64
CA GLU A 132 -0.07 -24.51 -5.40
C GLU A 132 -0.50 -25.25 -6.68
N LEU A 133 -1.27 -24.59 -7.55
CA LEU A 133 -1.67 -25.15 -8.83
C LEU A 133 -0.45 -25.45 -9.73
N ALA A 134 0.54 -24.54 -9.77
CA ALA A 134 1.74 -24.69 -10.58
C ALA A 134 2.54 -25.96 -10.24
N GLU A 135 2.51 -26.39 -8.98
CA GLU A 135 3.17 -27.63 -8.54
C GLU A 135 2.47 -28.90 -9.03
N GLN A 136 1.19 -28.81 -9.37
CA GLN A 136 0.36 -29.98 -9.75
C GLN A 136 0.11 -30.09 -11.25
N VAL A 137 0.49 -29.09 -12.05
CA VAL A 137 0.15 -29.00 -13.48
C VAL A 137 1.40 -28.91 -14.36
N ILE A 138 1.24 -29.39 -15.59
CA ILE A 138 2.22 -29.24 -16.67
C ILE A 138 1.63 -28.42 -17.80
N CYS A 139 2.49 -27.81 -18.62
CA CYS A 139 2.06 -27.01 -19.73
C CYS A 139 1.26 -27.86 -20.73
N PRO A 140 0.03 -27.46 -21.10
CA PRO A 140 -0.81 -28.30 -21.95
C PRO A 140 -0.28 -28.45 -23.39
N VAL A 141 0.59 -27.55 -23.85
CA VAL A 141 1.13 -27.52 -25.22
C VAL A 141 2.38 -28.39 -25.38
N CYS A 142 3.30 -28.34 -24.42
CA CYS A 142 4.63 -28.98 -24.55
C CYS A 142 5.01 -29.89 -23.39
N ASP A 143 4.10 -30.13 -22.44
CA ASP A 143 4.29 -30.97 -21.25
C ASP A 143 5.49 -30.55 -20.38
N GLY A 144 5.91 -29.29 -20.51
CA GLY A 144 6.98 -28.70 -19.70
C GLY A 144 6.46 -28.14 -18.37
N GLU A 145 7.39 -27.83 -17.48
CA GLU A 145 7.09 -27.25 -16.16
C GLU A 145 6.37 -25.90 -16.29
N VAL A 146 5.46 -25.65 -15.35
CA VAL A 146 4.74 -24.39 -15.18
C VAL A 146 5.22 -23.72 -13.91
N PHE A 147 5.43 -22.41 -13.95
CA PHE A 147 5.88 -21.66 -12.80
C PHE A 147 5.07 -20.36 -12.63
N PRO A 148 4.81 -19.94 -11.39
CA PRO A 148 4.18 -18.67 -11.10
C PRO A 148 5.19 -17.52 -11.26
N GLN A 149 4.75 -16.40 -11.82
CA GLN A 149 5.52 -15.18 -11.92
C GLN A 149 4.69 -13.97 -11.48
N LEU A 150 5.30 -13.14 -10.63
CA LEU A 150 4.70 -11.91 -10.13
C LEU A 150 5.00 -10.74 -11.08
N ASN A 151 3.97 -10.10 -11.61
CA ASN A 151 4.06 -8.86 -12.38
C ASN A 151 3.40 -7.74 -11.58
N GLY A 152 4.17 -7.05 -10.74
CA GLY A 152 3.62 -6.16 -9.72
C GLY A 152 2.97 -6.98 -8.60
N GLU A 153 1.68 -6.79 -8.36
CA GLU A 153 0.91 -7.55 -7.35
C GLU A 153 0.14 -8.75 -7.95
N VAL A 154 0.09 -8.87 -9.29
CA VAL A 154 -0.65 -9.92 -9.99
C VAL A 154 0.26 -11.12 -10.26
N CYS A 155 -0.21 -12.31 -9.88
CA CYS A 155 0.44 -13.58 -10.17
C CYS A 155 -0.13 -14.18 -11.47
N THR A 156 0.76 -14.60 -12.38
CA THR A 156 0.41 -15.26 -13.64
C THR A 156 1.31 -16.48 -13.82
N LEU A 157 0.76 -17.59 -14.31
CA LEU A 157 1.47 -18.81 -14.65
C LEU A 157 2.10 -18.73 -16.04
N TYR A 158 3.34 -19.22 -16.15
CA TYR A 158 4.10 -19.28 -17.39
C TYR A 158 4.66 -20.67 -17.63
N CYS A 159 4.86 -21.03 -18.89
CA CYS A 159 5.57 -22.25 -19.26
C CYS A 159 7.08 -21.99 -19.29
N ALA A 160 7.87 -22.92 -18.72
CA ALA A 160 9.33 -22.89 -18.71
C ALA A 160 9.97 -22.77 -20.10
N HIS A 161 9.33 -23.31 -21.14
CA HIS A 161 9.87 -23.31 -22.49
C HIS A 161 9.45 -22.12 -23.34
N SER A 162 8.24 -21.58 -23.14
CA SER A 162 7.73 -20.45 -23.94
C SER A 162 6.51 -19.78 -23.34
N ASN A 163 6.56 -18.45 -23.21
CA ASN A 163 5.41 -17.63 -22.81
C ASN A 163 4.25 -17.68 -23.83
N LYS A 164 4.47 -18.22 -25.04
CA LYS A 164 3.41 -18.44 -26.03
C LYS A 164 2.57 -19.69 -25.74
N HIS A 165 3.13 -20.64 -24.99
CA HIS A 165 2.44 -21.88 -24.67
C HIS A 165 1.47 -21.70 -23.50
N LEU A 166 1.85 -20.87 -22.52
CA LEU A 166 1.06 -20.61 -21.34
C LEU A 166 1.40 -19.23 -20.78
N ARG A 167 0.37 -18.41 -20.63
CA ARG A 167 0.35 -17.15 -19.87
C ARG A 167 -1.08 -16.97 -19.36
N TRP A 168 -1.32 -17.33 -18.10
CA TRP A 168 -2.68 -17.36 -17.54
C TRP A 168 -2.65 -17.19 -16.01
N PRO A 169 -3.63 -16.52 -15.37
CA PRO A 169 -4.73 -15.79 -15.99
C PRO A 169 -4.27 -14.52 -16.73
#